data_AF-A0A132GX17-F1
#
_entry.id   AF-A0A132GX17-F1
#
_cell.length_a   1.000
_cell.length_b   1.000
_cell.length_c   1.000
_cell.angle_alpha   90.00
_cell.angle_beta   90.00
_cell.angle_gamma   90.00
#
_symmetry.space_group_name_H-M   'P 1'
#
loop_
_entity.id
_entity.type
_entity.pdbx_description
1 polymer ?
#
loop_
_entity_poly.entity_id
_entity_poly.type
_entity_poly.pdbx_seq_one_letter_code
_entity_poly.pdbx_strand_id
1 'polypeptide(L)'
;MSQSIESPFDSLDVARLQVMYDLTFREDSTHLNHVGKQRMVLFIGNTISSFEGYGNYQLDRIRYQKMSEGGYFDWFSTNASGFVGRFMYQIYKNFPFGKMTYTDMLLIEGRFKYYEDMDEFDWIILDDTLSIAGYLCQKAVCQYGGRSWEAWFTDELPFSDGPYKFNGLPGLIMQVADTRNHYCFSFVSIEKPAISTNIEWHDVSFYGSGFNYIPTTRKDFLRVEDELRGNIMSHFDERISAAEQKQVYKVMQSRNNPIELDRK
;
A
#
# COMPACT_ATOMS: atom_id res chain seq x y z
N MET A 1 32.19 -20.62 12.32
CA MET A 1 31.83 -20.44 10.90
C MET A 1 30.51 -19.69 10.89
N SER A 2 30.52 -18.40 10.55
CA SER A 2 29.28 -17.64 10.37
C SER A 2 28.58 -18.20 9.14
N GLN A 3 27.49 -18.95 9.32
CA GLN A 3 26.60 -19.21 8.20
C GLN A 3 26.08 -17.85 7.76
N SER A 4 26.42 -17.44 6.53
CA SER A 4 25.79 -16.31 5.89
C SER A 4 24.31 -16.66 5.75
N ILE A 5 23.48 -16.05 6.60
CA ILE A 5 22.03 -16.11 6.47
C ILE A 5 21.72 -15.36 5.17
N GLU A 6 21.17 -16.06 4.17
CA GLU A 6 20.70 -15.43 2.95
C GLU A 6 19.60 -14.42 3.28
N SER A 7 19.65 -13.27 2.60
CA SER A 7 18.66 -12.21 2.75
C SER A 7 17.27 -12.73 2.36
N PRO A 8 16.18 -12.43 3.09
CA PRO A 8 14.82 -12.79 2.70
C PRO A 8 14.28 -11.93 1.54
N PHE A 9 15.13 -11.11 0.93
CA PHE A 9 14.78 -10.16 -0.10
C PHE A 9 15.35 -10.61 -1.45
N ASP A 10 14.47 -10.96 -2.37
CA ASP A 10 14.81 -11.22 -3.77
C ASP A 10 14.75 -9.91 -4.56
N SER A 11 15.85 -9.51 -5.18
CA SER A 11 15.87 -8.31 -6.03
C SER A 11 15.09 -8.56 -7.32
N LEU A 12 14.03 -7.79 -7.54
CA LEU A 12 13.18 -7.86 -8.72
C LEU A 12 13.62 -6.88 -9.81
N ASP A 13 14.05 -5.68 -9.42
CA ASP A 13 14.53 -4.61 -10.31
C ASP A 13 15.39 -3.62 -9.51
N VAL A 14 16.08 -2.72 -10.20
CA VAL A 14 16.85 -1.62 -9.59
C VAL A 14 16.01 -0.36 -9.65
N ALA A 15 15.73 0.25 -8.50
CA ALA A 15 14.95 1.48 -8.45
C ALA A 15 15.72 2.63 -9.12
N ARG A 16 15.08 3.28 -10.10
CA ARG A 16 15.60 4.47 -10.80
C ARG A 16 15.06 5.76 -10.23
N LEU A 17 13.86 5.69 -9.67
CA LEU A 17 13.17 6.80 -9.02
C LEU A 17 12.53 6.32 -7.72
N GLN A 18 12.55 7.22 -6.75
CA GLN A 18 11.75 7.16 -5.54
C GLN A 18 10.81 8.37 -5.55
N VAL A 19 9.51 8.12 -5.48
CA VAL A 19 8.49 9.16 -5.43
C VAL A 19 7.73 9.05 -4.12
N MET A 20 7.63 10.15 -3.39
CA MET A 20 6.93 10.23 -2.11
C MET A 20 5.54 10.83 -2.30
N TYR A 21 4.52 10.20 -1.72
CA TYR A 21 3.14 10.68 -1.73
C TYR A 21 2.57 10.80 -0.33
N ASP A 22 1.65 11.75 -0.10
CA ASP A 22 0.83 11.85 1.11
C ASP A 22 -0.54 11.28 0.76
N LEU A 23 -0.94 10.21 1.46
CA LEU A 23 -2.30 9.72 1.43
C LEU A 23 -3.07 10.39 2.57
N THR A 24 -4.12 11.13 2.22
CA THR A 24 -5.17 11.52 3.16
C THR A 24 -6.40 10.64 2.93
N PHE A 25 -6.99 10.14 4.03
CA PHE A 25 -8.11 9.20 3.95
C PHE A 25 -9.17 9.43 5.02
N ARG A 26 -10.42 9.12 4.71
CA ARG A 26 -11.58 9.24 5.61
C ARG A 26 -12.32 7.93 5.67
N GLU A 27 -11.97 7.05 6.59
CA GLU A 27 -12.56 5.70 6.65
C GLU A 27 -13.93 5.65 7.36
N ASP A 28 -14.24 6.66 8.19
CA ASP A 28 -15.53 6.79 8.87
C ASP A 28 -16.43 7.79 8.15
N SER A 29 -17.38 7.25 7.37
CA SER A 29 -18.37 8.06 6.65
C SER A 29 -19.29 8.89 7.55
N THR A 30 -19.39 8.57 8.85
CA THR A 30 -20.20 9.30 9.83
C THR A 30 -19.43 10.41 10.53
N HIS A 31 -18.09 10.42 10.41
CA HIS A 31 -17.21 11.41 11.02
C HIS A 31 -16.13 11.87 10.01
N LEU A 32 -16.56 12.52 8.92
CA LEU A 32 -15.66 12.97 7.84
C LEU A 32 -14.59 14.00 8.24
N ASN A 33 -14.71 14.57 9.44
CA ASN A 33 -13.69 15.45 10.03
C ASN A 33 -12.48 14.66 10.57
N HIS A 34 -12.61 13.35 10.77
CA HIS A 34 -11.49 12.48 11.13
C HIS A 34 -10.72 12.10 9.86
N VAL A 35 -9.64 12.82 9.63
CA VAL A 35 -8.76 12.61 8.48
C VAL A 35 -7.53 11.83 8.91
N GLY A 36 -7.40 10.61 8.41
CA GLY A 36 -6.17 9.83 8.49
C GLY A 36 -5.14 10.37 7.50
N LYS A 37 -3.85 10.22 7.86
CA LYS A 37 -2.73 10.58 7.00
C LYS A 37 -1.70 9.46 7.01
N GLN A 38 -1.10 9.18 5.86
CA GLN A 38 -0.02 8.20 5.74
C GLN A 38 0.95 8.60 4.63
N ARG A 39 2.25 8.58 4.94
CA ARG A 39 3.33 8.74 3.96
C ARG A 39 3.46 7.45 3.15
N MET A 40 3.42 7.58 1.83
CA MET A 40 3.58 6.47 0.89
C MET A 40 4.84 6.66 0.05
N VAL A 41 5.41 5.56 -0.43
CA VAL A 41 6.58 5.53 -1.31
C VAL A 41 6.25 4.70 -2.55
N LEU A 42 6.62 5.23 -3.72
CA LEU A 42 6.63 4.53 -5.01
C LEU A 42 8.09 4.40 -5.45
N PHE A 43 8.58 3.19 -5.67
CA PHE A 43 9.83 2.95 -6.37
C PHE A 43 9.53 2.55 -7.82
N ILE A 44 10.16 3.22 -8.78
CA ILE A 44 10.03 2.91 -10.21
C ILE A 44 11.36 2.39 -10.72
N GLY A 45 11.38 1.13 -11.18
CA GLY A 45 12.54 0.46 -11.77
C GLY A 45 12.63 0.65 -13.28
N ASN A 46 13.24 -0.31 -13.97
CA ASN A 46 13.24 -0.34 -15.43
C ASN A 46 11.94 -0.94 -16.00
N THR A 47 11.38 -1.91 -15.28
CA THR A 47 10.26 -2.75 -15.72
C THR A 47 9.20 -2.93 -14.64
N ILE A 48 9.59 -2.94 -13.37
CA ILE A 48 8.71 -3.15 -12.22
C ILE A 48 8.66 -1.86 -11.41
N SER A 49 7.53 -1.60 -10.78
CA SER A 49 7.41 -0.61 -9.71
C SER A 49 6.81 -1.22 -8.46
N SER A 50 7.11 -0.63 -7.29
CA SER A 50 6.50 -1.01 -6.02
C SER A 50 5.94 0.18 -5.28
N PHE A 51 4.78 0.00 -4.63
CA PHE A 51 4.10 1.03 -3.86
C PHE A 51 3.64 0.49 -2.49
N GLU A 52 4.00 1.20 -1.43
CA GLU A 52 3.64 0.85 -0.05
C GLU A 52 3.70 2.05 0.91
N GLY A 53 3.29 1.84 2.16
CA GLY A 53 3.51 2.82 3.23
C GLY A 53 4.99 2.97 3.55
N TYR A 54 5.51 4.20 3.57
CA TYR A 54 6.95 4.44 3.79
C TYR A 54 7.44 3.94 5.16
N GLY A 55 6.60 4.05 6.19
CA GLY A 55 6.89 3.47 7.50
C GLY A 55 6.98 1.94 7.48
N ASN A 56 6.14 1.27 6.68
CA ASN A 56 6.18 -0.19 6.54
C ASN A 56 7.45 -0.65 5.81
N TYR A 57 7.82 0.05 4.74
CA TYR A 57 9.08 -0.16 4.04
C TYR A 57 10.28 -0.08 5.00
N GLN A 58 10.33 0.96 5.84
CA GLN A 58 11.38 1.10 6.86
C GLN A 58 11.34 -0.02 7.90
N LEU A 59 10.14 -0.41 8.33
CA LEU A 59 9.92 -1.45 9.33
C LEU A 59 10.40 -2.82 8.87
N ASP A 60 10.16 -3.19 7.61
CA ASP A 60 10.59 -4.49 7.08
C ASP A 60 12.12 -4.58 7.01
N ARG A 61 12.81 -3.49 6.67
CA ARG A 61 14.29 -3.42 6.71
C ARG A 61 14.83 -3.58 8.13
N ILE A 62 14.21 -2.92 9.11
CA ILE A 62 14.60 -3.04 10.52
C ILE A 62 14.28 -4.45 11.05
N ARG A 63 13.14 -5.03 10.65
CA ARG A 63 12.76 -6.39 11.03
C ARG A 63 13.85 -7.39 10.66
N TYR A 64 14.34 -7.36 9.43
CA TYR A 64 15.41 -8.25 8.99
C TYR A 64 16.65 -8.14 9.89
N GLN A 65 17.11 -6.92 10.14
CA GLN A 65 18.26 -6.68 11.02
C GLN A 65 18.01 -7.16 12.44
N LYS A 66 16.84 -6.88 13.02
CA LYS A 66 16.53 -7.23 14.42
C LYS A 66 16.23 -8.70 14.62
N MET A 67 15.73 -9.39 13.59
CA MET A 67 15.52 -10.84 13.60
C MET A 67 16.86 -11.58 13.63
N SER A 68 17.87 -11.12 12.88
CA SER A 68 19.22 -11.73 12.92
C SER A 68 19.93 -11.49 14.26
N GLU A 69 19.59 -10.39 14.96
CA GLU A 69 20.07 -10.07 16.31
C GLU A 69 19.27 -10.79 17.44
N GLY A 70 18.16 -11.47 17.13
CA GLY A 70 17.32 -12.20 18.10
C GLY A 70 16.43 -11.34 19.01
N GLY A 71 16.34 -10.03 18.74
CA GLY A 71 15.64 -9.05 19.60
C GLY A 71 14.39 -8.42 18.97
N TYR A 72 13.91 -8.94 17.84
CA TYR A 72 12.84 -8.29 17.08
C TYR A 72 11.54 -8.08 17.87
N PHE A 73 11.07 -9.07 18.62
CA PHE A 73 9.79 -8.98 19.31
C PHE A 73 9.77 -7.87 20.37
N ASP A 74 10.81 -7.79 21.19
CA ASP A 74 10.98 -6.74 22.21
C ASP A 74 11.14 -5.34 21.58
N TRP A 75 11.96 -5.27 20.51
CA TRP A 75 12.11 -4.03 19.76
C TRP A 75 10.79 -3.58 19.14
N PHE A 76 10.03 -4.50 18.54
CA PHE A 76 8.77 -4.22 17.89
C PHE A 76 7.73 -3.70 18.89
N SER A 77 7.57 -4.35 20.05
CA SER A 77 6.59 -3.92 21.06
C SER A 77 6.83 -2.50 21.58
N THR A 78 8.07 -2.01 21.53
CA THR A 78 8.44 -0.70 22.07
C THR A 78 8.57 0.39 21.00
N ASN A 79 8.89 0.01 19.75
CA ASN A 79 9.30 0.98 18.71
C ASN A 79 8.40 0.99 17.46
N ALA A 80 7.59 -0.05 17.22
CA ALA A 80 6.90 -0.22 15.94
C ALA A 80 5.79 0.82 15.69
N SER A 81 5.25 1.45 16.73
CA SER A 81 4.14 2.40 16.61
C SER A 81 4.48 3.62 15.74
N GLY A 82 5.76 3.99 15.62
CA GLY A 82 6.20 5.07 14.75
C GLY A 82 6.25 4.71 13.25
N PHE A 83 6.14 3.42 12.93
CA PHE A 83 6.32 2.89 11.57
C PHE A 83 5.03 2.31 10.99
N VAL A 84 4.22 1.65 11.82
CA VAL A 84 3.02 0.93 11.36
C VAL A 84 1.94 1.92 10.91
N GLY A 85 1.68 1.93 9.61
CA GLY A 85 0.60 2.72 9.01
C GLY A 85 -0.77 2.04 9.12
N ARG A 86 -1.84 2.76 8.71
CA ARG A 86 -3.18 2.17 8.58
C ARG A 86 -3.21 1.13 7.45
N PHE A 87 -2.58 1.45 6.33
CA PHE A 87 -2.51 0.59 5.15
C PHE A 87 -1.18 -0.16 5.18
N MET A 88 -1.26 -1.50 5.23
CA MET A 88 -0.11 -2.40 5.31
C MET A 88 0.18 -3.09 3.98
N TYR A 89 -0.56 -2.73 2.92
CA TYR A 89 -0.37 -3.34 1.62
C TYR A 89 0.99 -3.03 1.00
N GLN A 90 1.45 -3.97 0.18
CA GLN A 90 2.53 -3.79 -0.78
C GLN A 90 2.00 -4.16 -2.16
N ILE A 91 2.20 -3.27 -3.12
CA ILE A 91 1.72 -3.40 -4.49
C ILE A 91 2.94 -3.43 -5.40
N TYR A 92 3.06 -4.45 -6.24
CA TYR A 92 4.07 -4.53 -7.27
C TYR A 92 3.39 -4.53 -8.62
N LYS A 93 3.79 -3.62 -9.51
CA LYS A 93 3.21 -3.50 -10.86
C LYS A 93 4.15 -4.12 -11.87
N ASN A 94 3.56 -4.79 -12.87
CA ASN A 94 4.28 -5.59 -13.87
C ASN A 94 5.12 -6.72 -13.27
N PHE A 95 4.69 -7.26 -12.12
CA PHE A 95 5.30 -8.41 -11.46
C PHE A 95 4.20 -9.42 -11.06
N PRO A 96 4.16 -10.62 -11.65
CA PRO A 96 4.88 -11.01 -12.87
C PRO A 96 4.47 -10.14 -14.08
N PHE A 97 5.20 -10.25 -15.19
CA PHE A 97 4.96 -9.42 -16.37
C PHE A 97 3.48 -9.39 -16.79
N GLY A 98 2.94 -8.20 -17.03
CA GLY A 98 1.54 -7.95 -17.38
C GLY A 98 0.55 -8.03 -16.22
N LYS A 99 1.01 -8.31 -15.00
CA LYS A 99 0.16 -8.44 -13.80
C LYS A 99 0.58 -7.48 -12.71
N MET A 100 -0.36 -7.17 -11.84
CA MET A 100 -0.11 -6.53 -10.56
C MET A 100 -0.15 -7.57 -9.44
N THR A 101 0.85 -7.59 -8.56
CA THR A 101 0.82 -8.35 -7.31
C THR A 101 0.40 -7.43 -6.19
N TYR A 102 -0.67 -7.81 -5.49
CA TYR A 102 -1.10 -7.15 -4.26
C TYR A 102 -0.87 -8.08 -3.07
N THR A 103 -0.28 -7.55 -2.01
CA THR A 103 -0.22 -8.22 -0.71
C THR A 103 -0.72 -7.30 0.39
N ASP A 104 -1.35 -7.84 1.42
CA ASP A 104 -1.72 -7.07 2.62
C ASP A 104 -1.82 -7.99 3.85
N MET A 105 -1.62 -7.42 5.03
CA MET A 105 -1.77 -8.09 6.32
C MET A 105 -3.12 -7.71 6.93
N LEU A 106 -4.03 -8.67 7.03
CA LEU A 106 -5.32 -8.51 7.68
C LEU A 106 -5.26 -8.97 9.14
N LEU A 107 -4.69 -8.14 10.03
CA LEU A 107 -4.61 -8.41 11.48
C LEU A 107 -4.21 -9.87 11.78
N ILE A 108 -5.19 -10.65 12.23
CA ILE A 108 -5.12 -12.03 12.70
C ILE A 108 -5.38 -13.08 11.61
N GLU A 109 -5.96 -12.68 10.47
CA GLU A 109 -6.29 -13.56 9.34
C GLU A 109 -5.03 -13.96 8.57
N GLY A 110 -3.97 -13.16 8.70
CA GLY A 110 -2.67 -13.41 8.09
C GLY A 110 -2.35 -12.47 6.94
N ARG A 111 -1.35 -12.85 6.14
CA ARG A 111 -0.88 -12.09 4.98
C ARG A 111 -1.47 -12.69 3.72
N PHE A 112 -2.22 -11.92 2.97
CA PHE A 112 -2.84 -12.37 1.73
C PHE A 112 -2.01 -11.92 0.53
N LYS A 113 -2.11 -12.68 -0.55
CA LYS A 113 -1.53 -12.32 -1.86
C LYS A 113 -2.50 -12.65 -2.97
N TYR A 114 -2.71 -11.72 -3.89
CA TYR A 114 -3.45 -11.97 -5.13
C TYR A 114 -2.85 -11.20 -6.30
N TYR A 115 -3.32 -11.55 -7.50
CA TYR A 115 -2.91 -10.93 -8.76
C TYR A 115 -4.10 -10.25 -9.44
N GLU A 116 -3.83 -9.14 -10.11
CA GLU A 116 -4.76 -8.40 -10.97
C GLU A 116 -4.13 -8.13 -12.34
N ASP A 117 -4.95 -7.78 -13.32
CA ASP A 117 -4.46 -7.27 -14.60
C ASP A 117 -3.98 -5.82 -14.44
N MET A 118 -2.99 -5.42 -15.25
CA MET A 118 -2.45 -4.04 -15.20
C MET A 118 -3.39 -3.00 -15.84
N ASP A 119 -4.17 -3.42 -16.82
CA ASP A 119 -4.95 -2.56 -17.73
C ASP A 119 -6.39 -2.30 -17.21
N GLU A 120 -6.57 -2.13 -15.90
CA GLU A 120 -7.91 -1.96 -15.30
C GLU A 120 -8.46 -0.52 -15.34
N PHE A 121 -7.66 0.46 -15.78
CA PHE A 121 -8.03 1.87 -15.72
C PHE A 121 -8.36 2.45 -17.10
N ASP A 122 -9.65 2.59 -17.38
CA ASP A 122 -10.16 3.30 -18.56
C ASP A 122 -10.08 4.82 -18.36
N TRP A 123 -8.88 5.39 -18.52
CA TRP A 123 -8.66 6.83 -18.38
C TRP A 123 -9.27 7.64 -19.52
N ILE A 124 -9.98 8.70 -19.15
CA ILE A 124 -10.40 9.77 -20.07
C ILE A 124 -9.54 10.99 -19.75
N ILE A 125 -8.61 11.31 -20.65
CA ILE A 125 -7.76 12.49 -20.56
C ILE A 125 -8.57 13.73 -20.99
N LEU A 126 -8.46 14.81 -20.21
CA LEU A 126 -9.19 16.06 -20.40
C LEU A 126 -8.21 17.20 -20.68
N ASP A 127 -8.71 18.32 -21.20
CA ASP A 127 -7.89 19.48 -21.57
C ASP A 127 -7.50 20.36 -20.37
N ASP A 128 -8.10 20.13 -19.19
CA ASP A 128 -7.76 20.86 -17.97
C ASP A 128 -6.30 20.64 -17.58
N THR A 129 -5.60 21.73 -17.27
CA THR A 129 -4.22 21.71 -16.82
C THR A 129 -4.04 22.48 -15.51
N LEU A 130 -3.09 22.06 -14.68
CA LEU A 130 -2.61 22.84 -13.54
C LEU A 130 -1.12 22.58 -13.28
N SER A 131 -0.49 23.36 -12.40
CA SER A 131 0.90 23.11 -12.00
C SER A 131 0.98 22.44 -10.62
N ILE A 132 1.69 21.31 -10.52
CA ILE A 132 2.05 20.65 -9.25
C ILE A 132 3.56 20.61 -9.14
N ALA A 133 4.10 21.19 -8.06
CA ALA A 133 5.54 21.21 -7.79
C ALA A 133 6.40 21.75 -8.97
N GLY A 134 5.83 22.64 -9.80
CA GLY A 134 6.48 23.23 -10.97
C GLY A 134 6.29 22.46 -12.28
N TYR A 135 5.72 21.25 -12.26
CA TYR A 135 5.39 20.47 -13.46
C TYR A 135 4.02 20.86 -14.01
N LEU A 136 3.90 20.97 -15.33
CA LEU A 136 2.60 21.11 -15.98
C LEU A 136 1.92 19.74 -15.97
N CYS A 137 0.73 19.69 -15.37
CA CYS A 137 -0.05 18.46 -15.24
C CYS A 137 -1.35 18.58 -16.02
N GLN A 138 -1.76 17.49 -16.66
CA GLN A 138 -3.03 17.32 -17.36
C GLN A 138 -3.99 16.47 -16.53
N LYS A 139 -5.28 16.79 -16.59
CA LYS A 139 -6.32 16.04 -15.90
C LYS A 139 -6.67 14.76 -16.65
N ALA A 140 -6.91 13.68 -15.91
CA ALA A 140 -7.60 12.50 -16.38
C ALA A 140 -8.64 12.03 -15.35
N VAL A 141 -9.66 11.32 -15.81
CA VAL A 141 -10.70 10.75 -14.95
C VAL A 141 -10.94 9.28 -15.29
N CYS A 142 -11.27 8.47 -14.29
CA CYS A 142 -11.68 7.09 -14.50
C CYS A 142 -12.69 6.63 -13.44
N GLN A 143 -13.30 5.46 -13.67
CA GLN A 143 -14.09 4.75 -12.67
C GLN A 143 -13.30 3.54 -12.19
N TYR A 144 -13.12 3.39 -10.89
CA TYR A 144 -12.43 2.23 -10.33
C TYR A 144 -12.91 1.92 -8.91
N GLY A 145 -13.10 0.64 -8.60
CA GLY A 145 -13.47 0.18 -7.26
C GLY A 145 -14.76 0.83 -6.73
N GLY A 146 -15.73 1.13 -7.61
CA GLY A 146 -16.98 1.81 -7.23
C GLY A 146 -16.84 3.31 -6.92
N ARG A 147 -15.74 3.95 -7.32
CA ARG A 147 -15.48 5.39 -7.15
C ARG A 147 -15.11 6.05 -8.48
N SER A 148 -15.51 7.32 -8.62
CA SER A 148 -14.99 8.22 -9.64
C SER A 148 -13.69 8.85 -9.14
N TRP A 149 -12.62 8.74 -9.93
CA TRP A 149 -11.30 9.29 -9.62
C TRP A 149 -10.94 10.42 -10.57
N GLU A 150 -10.29 11.45 -10.04
CA GLU A 150 -9.63 12.50 -10.79
C GLU A 150 -8.12 12.40 -10.55
N ALA A 151 -7.34 12.30 -11.62
CA ALA A 151 -5.89 12.26 -11.59
C ALA A 151 -5.32 13.48 -12.32
N TRP A 152 -4.18 13.96 -11.84
CA TRP A 152 -3.34 14.96 -12.49
C TRP A 152 -1.98 14.31 -12.77
N PHE A 153 -1.60 14.21 -14.03
CA PHE A 153 -0.35 13.56 -14.46
C PHE A 153 0.51 14.49 -15.32
N THR A 154 1.81 14.25 -15.38
CA THR A 154 2.74 15.05 -16.20
C THR A 154 3.57 14.17 -17.13
N ASP A 155 3.64 14.54 -18.40
CA ASP A 155 4.44 13.85 -19.43
C ASP A 155 5.93 14.23 -19.37
N GLU A 156 6.26 15.33 -18.68
CA GLU A 156 7.64 15.73 -18.34
C GLU A 156 8.37 14.64 -17.54
N LEU A 157 7.61 13.83 -16.79
CA LEU A 157 8.08 12.61 -16.13
C LEU A 157 7.40 11.41 -16.83
N PRO A 158 7.98 10.87 -17.92
CA PRO A 158 7.32 9.91 -18.81
C PRO A 158 7.30 8.48 -18.24
N PHE A 159 6.85 8.33 -17.00
CA PHE A 159 6.66 7.07 -16.30
C PHE A 159 5.16 6.82 -16.18
N SER A 160 4.64 5.80 -16.86
CA SER A 160 3.22 5.45 -16.82
C SER A 160 2.84 4.75 -15.50
N ASP A 161 2.92 5.49 -14.41
CA ASP A 161 2.82 4.97 -13.05
C ASP A 161 2.22 6.01 -12.08
N GLY A 162 1.94 5.59 -10.86
CA GLY A 162 1.30 6.41 -9.86
C GLY A 162 1.11 5.71 -8.51
N PRO A 163 0.51 6.41 -7.54
CA PRO A 163 0.25 5.84 -6.23
C PRO A 163 -0.86 4.77 -6.30
N TYR A 164 -0.87 3.89 -5.31
CA TYR A 164 -1.79 2.75 -5.22
C TYR A 164 -1.68 1.85 -6.47
N LYS A 165 -2.81 1.38 -6.99
CA LYS A 165 -2.89 0.55 -8.20
C LYS A 165 -2.82 1.38 -9.49
N PHE A 166 -3.09 2.69 -9.43
CA PHE A 166 -3.22 3.55 -10.61
C PHE A 166 -1.96 3.55 -11.48
N ASN A 167 -2.15 3.30 -12.77
CA ASN A 167 -1.13 3.32 -13.82
C ASN A 167 -1.80 3.59 -15.19
N GLY A 168 -1.05 3.63 -16.29
CA GLY A 168 -1.60 3.66 -17.65
C GLY A 168 -1.78 5.05 -18.28
N LEU A 169 -1.51 6.14 -17.55
CA LEU A 169 -1.46 7.50 -18.12
C LEU A 169 -0.11 7.75 -18.80
N PRO A 170 -0.01 8.62 -19.82
CA PRO A 170 1.24 8.91 -20.54
C PRO A 170 2.17 9.86 -19.75
N GLY A 171 2.41 9.54 -18.48
CA GLY A 171 3.17 10.36 -17.55
C GLY A 171 2.91 9.99 -16.09
N LEU A 172 3.74 10.49 -15.19
CA LEU A 172 3.64 10.18 -13.77
C LEU A 172 2.42 10.86 -13.16
N ILE A 173 1.60 10.10 -12.43
CA ILE A 173 0.47 10.64 -11.67
C ILE A 173 1.00 11.43 -10.47
N MET A 174 0.86 12.75 -10.52
CA MET A 174 1.29 13.69 -9.48
C MET A 174 0.22 13.85 -8.38
N GLN A 175 -1.05 13.65 -8.71
CA GLN A 175 -2.12 13.60 -7.72
C GLN A 175 -3.23 12.68 -8.23
N VAL A 176 -3.87 11.93 -7.35
CA VAL A 176 -5.12 11.23 -7.66
C VAL A 176 -6.02 11.20 -6.44
N ALA A 177 -7.27 11.59 -6.62
CA ALA A 177 -8.27 11.67 -5.56
C ALA A 177 -9.62 11.18 -6.05
N ASP A 178 -10.40 10.56 -5.18
CA ASP A 178 -11.80 10.31 -5.51
C ASP A 178 -12.57 11.64 -5.47
N THR A 179 -13.63 11.76 -6.27
CA THR A 179 -14.43 13.00 -6.40
C THR A 179 -15.02 13.53 -5.09
N ARG A 180 -15.10 12.70 -4.04
CA ARG A 180 -15.54 13.12 -2.68
C ARG A 180 -14.38 13.50 -1.76
N ASN A 181 -13.14 13.44 -2.24
CA ASN A 181 -11.92 13.62 -1.47
C ASN A 181 -11.86 12.71 -0.23
N HIS A 182 -12.49 11.54 -0.26
CA HIS A 182 -12.37 10.55 0.81
C HIS A 182 -10.98 9.93 0.83
N TYR A 183 -10.33 9.80 -0.32
CA TYR A 183 -8.98 9.31 -0.54
C TYR A 183 -8.27 10.24 -1.52
N CYS A 184 -7.15 10.80 -1.10
CA CYS A 184 -6.33 11.66 -1.96
C CYS A 184 -4.86 11.35 -1.74
N PHE A 185 -4.19 10.95 -2.82
CA PHE A 185 -2.75 10.78 -2.91
C PHE A 185 -2.17 12.03 -3.57
N SER A 186 -1.30 12.74 -2.86
CA SER A 186 -0.66 13.96 -3.36
C SER A 186 0.85 13.79 -3.41
N PHE A 187 1.47 14.13 -4.54
CA PHE A 187 2.91 14.15 -4.72
C PHE A 187 3.59 15.04 -3.67
N VAL A 188 4.76 14.62 -3.22
CA VAL A 188 5.61 15.39 -2.31
C VAL A 188 7.02 15.58 -2.84
N SER A 189 7.70 14.51 -3.23
CA SER A 189 9.04 14.61 -3.79
C SER A 189 9.32 13.50 -4.78
N ILE A 190 10.27 13.76 -5.67
CA ILE A 190 10.88 12.78 -6.57
C ILE A 190 12.39 12.88 -6.43
N GLU A 191 13.02 11.75 -6.18
CA GLU A 191 14.45 11.67 -5.95
C GLU A 191 15.04 10.49 -6.72
N LYS A 192 16.32 10.60 -7.08
CA LYS A 192 17.08 9.41 -7.44
C LYS A 192 17.34 8.63 -6.14
N PRO A 193 16.99 7.34 -6.08
CA PRO A 193 17.30 6.52 -4.90
C PRO A 193 18.80 6.49 -4.66
N ALA A 194 19.19 6.15 -3.43
CA ALA A 194 20.59 5.88 -3.13
C ALA A 194 21.11 4.77 -4.05
N ILE A 195 22.39 4.87 -4.45
CA ILE A 195 23.06 3.82 -5.23
C ILE A 195 22.92 2.50 -4.44
N SER A 196 22.25 1.49 -5.02
CA SER A 196 21.86 0.18 -4.45
C SER A 196 20.43 -0.02 -3.94
N THR A 197 19.51 0.95 -4.07
CA THR A 197 18.09 0.67 -3.75
C THR A 197 17.48 -0.26 -4.80
N ASN A 198 17.17 -1.48 -4.39
CA ASN A 198 16.43 -2.45 -5.21
C ASN A 198 14.93 -2.36 -4.93
N ILE A 199 14.14 -2.75 -5.92
CA ILE A 199 12.76 -3.17 -5.72
C ILE A 199 12.82 -4.64 -5.37
N GLU A 200 12.40 -4.99 -4.15
CA GLU A 200 12.63 -6.30 -3.57
C GLU A 200 11.31 -7.02 -3.28
N TRP A 201 11.27 -8.31 -3.60
CA TRP A 201 10.23 -9.21 -3.11
C TRP A 201 10.64 -9.75 -1.75
N HIS A 202 9.70 -9.78 -0.82
CA HIS A 202 9.94 -10.28 0.52
C HIS A 202 9.47 -11.73 0.64
N ASP A 203 10.40 -12.69 0.72
CA ASP A 203 10.08 -14.06 1.12
C ASP A 203 9.84 -14.14 2.62
N VAL A 204 8.61 -13.83 3.02
CA VAL A 204 8.15 -13.87 4.40
C VAL A 204 8.18 -15.26 5.03
N SER A 205 8.32 -16.34 4.24
CA SER A 205 8.45 -17.70 4.77
C SER A 205 9.71 -17.88 5.61
N PHE A 206 10.71 -17.02 5.37
CA PHE A 206 11.93 -16.90 6.16
C PHE A 206 11.65 -16.68 7.65
N TYR A 207 10.55 -15.99 8.01
CA TYR A 207 10.18 -15.75 9.41
C TYR A 207 9.40 -16.90 10.06
N GLY A 208 9.20 -17.99 9.33
CA GLY A 208 8.46 -19.17 9.78
C GLY A 208 7.13 -19.33 9.06
N SER A 209 6.61 -20.56 9.07
CA SER A 209 5.41 -20.96 8.30
C SER A 209 4.15 -20.13 8.60
N GLY A 210 4.04 -19.54 9.79
CA GLY A 210 2.94 -18.65 10.18
C GLY A 210 2.93 -17.29 9.46
N PHE A 211 3.99 -16.96 8.72
CA PHE A 211 4.11 -15.71 7.95
C PHE A 211 3.86 -15.89 6.46
N ASN A 212 3.67 -17.14 5.99
CA ASN A 212 3.46 -17.44 4.58
C ASN A 212 2.28 -16.66 4.00
N TYR A 213 2.43 -16.21 2.75
CA TYR A 213 1.32 -15.63 2.01
C TYR A 213 0.22 -16.66 1.79
N ILE A 214 -1.02 -16.25 2.04
CA ILE A 214 -2.25 -16.96 1.71
C ILE A 214 -2.65 -16.52 0.29
N PRO A 215 -2.47 -17.38 -0.74
CA PRO A 215 -2.88 -17.05 -2.10
C PRO A 215 -4.41 -16.95 -2.17
N THR A 216 -4.91 -15.91 -2.82
CA THR A 216 -6.35 -15.65 -2.92
C THR A 216 -6.69 -14.88 -4.21
N THR A 217 -7.96 -14.51 -4.37
CA THR A 217 -8.43 -13.57 -5.39
C THR A 217 -8.72 -12.21 -4.76
N ARG A 218 -8.75 -11.12 -5.55
CA ARG A 218 -9.20 -9.81 -5.06
C ARG A 218 -10.56 -9.91 -4.37
N LYS A 219 -11.51 -10.57 -5.01
CA LYS A 219 -12.88 -10.76 -4.49
C LYS A 219 -12.89 -11.44 -3.12
N ASP A 220 -12.17 -12.56 -3.00
CA ASP A 220 -12.14 -13.32 -1.75
C ASP A 220 -11.39 -12.57 -0.65
N PHE A 221 -10.32 -11.84 -0.99
CA PHE A 221 -9.63 -10.94 -0.07
C PHE A 221 -10.58 -9.86 0.49
N LEU A 222 -11.31 -9.16 -0.37
CA LEU A 222 -12.27 -8.12 0.05
C LEU A 222 -13.41 -8.72 0.89
N ARG A 223 -13.86 -9.94 0.57
CA ARG A 223 -14.83 -10.67 1.40
C ARG A 223 -14.28 -10.93 2.81
N VAL A 224 -13.05 -11.46 2.94
CA VAL A 224 -12.41 -11.71 4.24
C VAL A 224 -12.21 -10.42 5.03
N GLU A 225 -11.80 -9.33 4.37
CA GLU A 225 -11.67 -8.03 5.05
C GLU A 225 -13.01 -7.52 5.61
N ASP A 226 -14.12 -7.70 4.88
CA ASP A 226 -15.46 -7.34 5.35
C ASP A 226 -15.93 -8.22 6.50
N GLU A 227 -15.69 -9.53 6.42
CA GLU A 227 -16.02 -10.50 7.47
C GLU A 227 -15.25 -10.19 8.76
N LEU A 228 -13.93 -9.94 8.64
CA LEU A 228 -13.09 -9.54 9.76
C LEU A 228 -13.59 -8.24 10.39
N ARG A 229 -13.97 -7.25 9.59
CA ARG A 229 -14.55 -5.99 10.09
C ARG A 229 -15.86 -6.20 10.83
N GLY A 230 -16.76 -6.99 10.26
CA GLY A 230 -18.07 -7.29 10.84
C GLY A 230 -18.01 -8.17 12.09
N ASN A 231 -16.99 -9.03 12.19
CA ASN A 231 -16.92 -10.09 13.18
C ASN A 231 -15.61 -10.12 13.97
N ILE A 232 -14.92 -8.99 14.12
CA ILE A 232 -13.63 -8.93 14.86
C ILE A 232 -13.77 -9.46 16.31
N MET A 233 -14.95 -9.31 16.93
CA MET A 233 -15.19 -9.78 18.30
C MET A 233 -15.04 -11.29 18.46
N SER A 234 -15.41 -12.10 17.47
CA SER A 234 -15.30 -13.57 17.57
C SER A 234 -13.87 -14.05 17.54
N HIS A 235 -12.92 -13.17 17.24
CA HIS A 235 -11.53 -13.52 17.03
C HIS A 235 -10.60 -13.12 18.18
N PHE A 236 -11.12 -12.43 19.20
CA PHE A 236 -10.30 -12.11 20.36
C PHE A 236 -10.07 -13.34 21.23
N ASP A 237 -8.81 -13.54 21.60
CA ASP A 237 -8.39 -14.49 22.62
C ASP A 237 -8.68 -13.90 24.02
N GLU A 238 -8.93 -14.76 25.01
CA GLU A 238 -9.15 -14.41 26.42
C GLU A 238 -8.02 -13.53 27.01
N ARG A 239 -6.83 -13.53 26.41
CA ARG A 239 -5.69 -12.70 26.80
C ARG A 239 -5.86 -11.20 26.53
N ILE A 240 -6.80 -10.80 25.67
CA ILE A 240 -7.04 -9.39 25.34
C ILE A 240 -8.11 -8.84 26.29
N SER A 241 -7.85 -7.72 26.98
CA SER A 241 -8.80 -7.18 27.94
C SER A 241 -10.09 -6.68 27.27
N ALA A 242 -11.22 -6.76 27.98
CA ALA A 242 -12.51 -6.27 27.46
C ALA A 242 -12.48 -4.79 27.00
N ALA A 243 -11.65 -3.96 27.64
CA ALA A 243 -11.47 -2.56 27.24
C ALA A 243 -10.76 -2.44 25.88
N GLU A 244 -9.70 -3.23 25.67
CA GLU A 244 -8.98 -3.31 24.39
C GLU A 244 -9.86 -3.89 23.28
N GLN A 245 -10.59 -4.97 23.57
CA GLN A 245 -11.53 -5.57 22.61
C GLN A 245 -12.57 -4.55 22.14
N LYS A 246 -13.18 -3.79 23.07
CA LYS A 246 -14.15 -2.74 22.75
C LYS A 246 -13.54 -1.62 21.91
N GLN A 247 -12.29 -1.25 22.20
CA GLN A 247 -11.59 -0.21 21.45
C GLN A 247 -11.29 -0.67 20.01
N VAL A 248 -10.76 -1.88 19.83
CA VAL A 248 -10.48 -2.46 18.51
C VAL A 248 -11.78 -2.62 17.72
N TYR A 249 -12.85 -3.12 18.34
CA TYR A 249 -14.17 -3.22 17.70
C TYR A 249 -14.66 -1.87 17.18
N LYS A 250 -14.59 -0.82 18.00
CA LYS A 250 -15.00 0.53 17.58
C LYS A 250 -14.20 1.03 16.37
N VAL A 251 -12.88 0.80 16.37
CA VAL A 251 -12.00 1.16 15.24
C VAL A 251 -12.35 0.36 13.98
N MET A 252 -12.64 -0.93 14.09
CA MET A 252 -13.04 -1.74 12.94
C MET A 252 -14.37 -1.26 12.37
N GLN A 253 -15.37 -1.01 13.21
CA GLN A 253 -16.69 -0.52 12.77
C GLN A 253 -16.62 0.85 12.12
N SER A 254 -15.69 1.72 12.55
CA SER A 254 -15.50 3.02 11.91
C SER A 254 -14.89 2.92 10.51
N ARG A 255 -14.34 1.77 10.09
CA ARG A 255 -13.77 1.58 8.74
C ARG A 255 -14.83 1.18 7.72
N ASN A 256 -15.86 2.01 7.59
CA ASN A 256 -17.04 1.73 6.75
C ASN A 256 -17.00 2.40 5.35
N ASN A 257 -15.93 3.12 5.03
CA ASN A 257 -15.72 3.77 3.74
C ASN A 257 -14.37 3.32 3.14
N PRO A 258 -14.21 2.05 2.72
CA PRO A 258 -12.95 1.52 2.19
C PRO A 258 -12.57 2.18 0.85
N ILE A 259 -11.29 2.15 0.47
CA ILE A 259 -10.80 2.73 -0.78
C ILE A 259 -11.50 2.14 -2.01
N GLU A 260 -11.78 0.83 -1.99
CA GLU A 260 -12.60 0.15 -3.00
C GLU A 260 -13.96 -0.20 -2.39
N LEU A 261 -15.01 0.47 -2.89
CA LEU A 261 -16.40 0.28 -2.51
C LEU A 261 -17.04 -0.92 -3.23
N ASP A 262 -16.54 -1.27 -4.41
CA ASP A 262 -17.00 -2.47 -5.11
C ASP A 262 -16.30 -3.71 -4.55
N ARG A 263 -17.06 -4.47 -3.77
CA ARG A 263 -16.64 -5.68 -3.05
C ARG A 263 -16.99 -6.98 -3.79
N LYS A 264 -17.44 -6.88 -5.06
CA LYS A 264 -17.90 -8.03 -5.85
C LYS A 264 -16.79 -8.81 -6.53
#